data_AF-A0A453CKZ2-F1
#
_entry.id   AF-A0A453CKZ2-F1
#
_cell.length_a   1.000
_cell.length_b   1.000
_cell.length_c   1.000
_cell.angle_alpha   90.00
_cell.angle_beta   90.00
_cell.angle_gamma   90.00
#
_symmetry.space_group_name_H-M   'P 1'
#
loop_
_entity.id
_entity.type
_entity.pdbx_description
1 polymer ?
#
loop_
_entity_poly.entity_id
_entity_poly.type
_entity_poly.pdbx_seq_one_letter_code
_entity_poly.pdbx_strand_id
1 'polypeptide(L)'
;MAVLPRHCCPSLFTAVILLLFCPSPASPHAFFIFGDSLVDAGNNDYLVTLSKANTPPYGVDFSFSGGKPTGRFTNGRTIADVIGNSSKYEFA
;
A
#
# COMPACT_ATOMS: atom_id res chain seq x y z
N MET A 1 -46.21 -43.89 -6.02
CA MET A 1 -44.89 -44.33 -5.50
C MET A 1 -43.86 -43.29 -5.93
N ALA A 2 -43.57 -42.31 -5.07
CA ALA A 2 -42.55 -41.30 -5.33
C ALA A 2 -41.24 -41.80 -4.71
N VAL A 3 -40.27 -42.15 -5.55
CA VAL A 3 -38.90 -42.45 -5.12
C VAL A 3 -38.06 -41.22 -5.46
N LEU A 4 -37.84 -40.35 -4.47
CA LEU A 4 -36.83 -39.29 -4.57
C LEU A 4 -35.44 -39.93 -4.43
N PRO A 5 -34.50 -39.73 -5.38
CA PRO A 5 -33.19 -40.34 -5.31
C PRO A 5 -32.32 -39.61 -4.28
N ARG A 6 -31.90 -40.37 -3.26
CA ARG A 6 -30.86 -40.01 -2.29
C ARG A 6 -29.49 -40.05 -2.96
N HIS A 7 -29.03 -38.96 -3.56
CA HIS A 7 -27.64 -38.85 -4.00
C HIS A 7 -26.95 -37.65 -3.35
N CYS A 8 -26.38 -37.96 -2.19
CA CYS A 8 -25.35 -37.23 -1.48
C CYS A 8 -24.24 -36.86 -2.47
N CYS A 9 -24.21 -35.62 -2.93
CA CYS A 9 -23.20 -35.15 -3.87
C CYS A 9 -21.99 -34.67 -3.04
N PRO A 10 -20.90 -35.46 -2.93
CA PRO A 10 -19.76 -35.08 -2.10
C PRO A 10 -19.10 -33.78 -2.60
N SER A 11 -19.31 -33.41 -3.87
CA SER A 11 -18.80 -32.16 -4.46
C SER A 11 -19.44 -30.91 -3.86
N LEU A 12 -20.70 -30.97 -3.42
CA LEU A 12 -21.37 -29.84 -2.80
C LEU A 12 -20.83 -29.64 -1.36
N PHE A 13 -20.60 -30.75 -0.66
CA PHE A 13 -20.05 -30.72 0.69
C PHE A 13 -18.59 -30.24 0.69
N THR A 14 -17.76 -30.69 -0.26
CA THR A 14 -16.38 -30.19 -0.41
C THR A 14 -16.33 -28.74 -0.87
N ALA A 15 -17.23 -28.30 -1.77
CA ALA A 15 -17.32 -26.90 -2.17
C ALA A 15 -17.70 -25.99 -0.99
N VAL A 16 -18.67 -26.40 -0.15
CA VAL A 16 -19.05 -25.65 1.06
C VAL A 16 -17.89 -25.60 2.06
N ILE A 17 -17.19 -26.71 2.29
CA ILE A 17 -15.98 -26.74 3.14
C ILE A 17 -14.92 -25.78 2.60
N LEU A 18 -14.64 -25.78 1.29
CA LEU A 18 -13.68 -24.85 0.66
C LEU A 18 -14.07 -23.38 0.82
N LEU A 19 -15.37 -23.06 0.79
CA LEU A 19 -15.87 -21.70 1.05
C LEU A 19 -15.75 -21.29 2.53
N LEU A 20 -15.91 -22.24 3.46
CA LEU A 20 -15.78 -22.00 4.90
C LEU A 20 -14.33 -21.83 5.37
N PHE A 21 -13.36 -22.39 4.63
CA PHE A 21 -11.91 -22.29 4.90
C PHE A 21 -11.20 -21.26 4.04
N CYS A 22 -11.92 -20.38 3.33
CA CYS A 22 -11.30 -19.29 2.59
C CYS A 22 -10.48 -18.42 3.56
N PRO A 23 -9.14 -18.34 3.42
CA PRO A 23 -8.37 -17.44 4.24
C PRO A 23 -8.85 -16.02 3.97
N SER A 24 -9.38 -15.34 4.99
CA SER A 24 -9.71 -13.92 4.88
C SER A 24 -8.45 -13.19 4.42
N PRO A 25 -8.55 -12.24 3.46
CA PRO A 25 -7.40 -11.43 3.12
C PRO A 25 -6.86 -10.82 4.42
N ALA A 26 -5.59 -11.13 4.73
CA ALA A 26 -4.93 -10.57 5.90
C ALA A 26 -5.08 -9.04 5.82
N SER A 27 -5.48 -8.40 6.92
CA SER A 27 -5.57 -6.95 6.95
C SER A 27 -4.22 -6.37 6.51
N PRO A 28 -4.19 -5.45 5.54
CA PRO A 28 -2.94 -4.79 5.19
C PRO A 28 -2.41 -4.12 6.46
N HIS A 29 -1.21 -4.49 6.88
CA HIS A 29 -0.57 -3.74 7.96
C HIS A 29 -0.18 -2.39 7.36
N ALA A 30 -0.53 -1.33 8.07
CA ALA A 30 -0.22 0.03 7.67
C ALA A 30 0.92 0.58 8.54
N PHE A 31 1.82 1.33 7.93
CA PHE A 31 2.81 2.12 8.66
C PHE A 31 2.34 3.56 8.82
N PHE A 32 2.40 4.06 10.05
CA PHE A 32 2.21 5.47 10.36
C PHE A 32 3.57 6.13 10.55
N ILE A 33 3.85 7.14 9.73
CA ILE A 33 5.15 7.81 9.69
C ILE A 33 5.00 9.17 10.36
N PHE A 34 5.79 9.38 11.41
CA PHE A 34 5.90 10.66 12.10
C PHE A 34 7.33 11.17 11.94
N GLY A 35 7.48 12.47 11.71
CA GLY A 35 8.80 13.08 11.59
C GLY A 35 8.76 14.45 10.96
N ASP A 36 9.85 14.78 10.29
CA ASP A 36 10.10 16.04 9.62
C ASP A 36 10.30 15.84 8.10
N SER A 37 10.95 16.81 7.46
CA SER A 37 11.38 16.79 6.06
C SER A 37 11.99 15.48 5.57
N LEU A 38 12.71 14.73 6.41
CA LEU A 38 13.41 13.50 6.01
C LEU A 38 12.47 12.36 5.62
N VAL A 39 11.24 12.40 6.10
CA VAL A 39 10.21 11.38 5.82
C VAL A 39 8.98 11.97 5.13
N ASP A 40 8.95 13.28 4.91
CA ASP A 40 7.87 13.98 4.23
C ASP A 40 7.79 13.60 2.75
N ALA A 41 6.59 13.20 2.31
CA ALA A 41 6.27 12.80 0.95
C ALA A 41 5.51 13.89 0.16
N GLY A 42 5.44 15.12 0.69
CA GLY A 42 4.73 16.25 0.08
C GLY A 42 3.59 16.77 0.94
N ASN A 43 3.47 16.35 2.20
CA ASN A 43 2.42 16.77 3.13
C ASN A 43 2.47 18.29 3.34
N ASN A 44 3.67 18.87 3.35
CA ASN A 44 3.87 20.30 3.53
C ASN A 44 3.33 21.16 2.36
N ASP A 45 3.07 20.59 1.18
CA ASP A 45 2.50 21.35 0.06
C ASP A 45 1.10 21.89 0.38
N TYR A 46 0.39 21.20 1.30
CA TYR A 46 -0.94 21.54 1.78
C TYR A 46 -0.96 22.50 2.99
N LEU A 47 0.21 22.91 3.50
CA LEU A 47 0.34 23.83 4.63
C LEU A 47 0.77 25.23 4.17
N VAL A 48 0.45 26.25 4.99
CA VAL A 48 0.95 27.62 4.82
C VAL A 48 2.34 27.70 5.43
N THR A 49 3.34 27.24 4.68
CA THR A 49 4.75 27.21 5.08
C THR A 49 5.67 27.53 3.91
N LEU A 50 6.86 28.05 4.22
CA LEU A 50 7.95 28.21 3.26
C LEU A 50 8.70 26.89 3.01
N SER A 51 8.55 25.91 3.91
CA SER A 51 9.23 24.62 3.81
C SER A 51 8.46 23.72 2.85
N LYS A 52 8.66 23.92 1.55
CA LYS A 52 8.07 23.09 0.48
C LYS A 52 9.16 22.52 -0.41
N ALA A 53 8.99 21.27 -0.81
CA ALA A 53 9.91 20.56 -1.71
C ALA A 53 9.29 20.29 -3.09
N ASN A 54 8.42 21.21 -3.53
CA ASN A 54 7.74 21.20 -4.82
C ASN A 54 8.42 22.06 -5.89
N THR A 55 9.66 22.50 -5.64
CA THR A 55 10.49 23.26 -6.57
C THR A 55 11.87 22.62 -6.74
N PRO A 56 12.63 22.95 -7.80
CA PRO A 56 14.03 22.56 -7.91
C PRO A 56 14.84 23.07 -6.69
N PRO A 57 15.85 22.33 -6.22
CA PRO A 57 16.50 21.18 -6.88
C PRO A 57 15.86 19.81 -6.59
N TYR A 58 14.79 19.73 -5.81
CA TYR A 58 14.25 18.44 -5.35
C TYR A 58 13.77 17.56 -6.50
N GLY A 59 14.08 16.27 -6.41
CA GLY A 59 13.72 15.28 -7.41
C GLY A 59 14.53 15.34 -8.72
N VAL A 60 15.56 16.20 -8.85
CA VAL A 60 16.32 16.37 -10.11
C VAL A 60 17.00 15.08 -10.57
N ASP A 61 17.55 14.29 -9.65
CA ASP A 61 18.18 12.99 -9.98
C ASP A 61 17.18 11.82 -9.89
N PHE A 62 15.91 12.09 -9.57
CA PHE A 62 14.95 11.04 -9.36
C PHE A 62 14.35 10.58 -10.70
N SER A 63 14.91 9.52 -11.27
CA SER A 63 14.47 9.02 -12.57
C SER A 63 12.98 8.66 -12.61
N PHE A 64 12.39 8.22 -11.50
CA PHE A 64 10.97 7.87 -11.41
C PHE A 64 10.04 9.08 -11.57
N SER A 65 10.46 10.27 -11.12
CA SER A 65 9.70 11.51 -11.33
C SER A 65 10.07 12.20 -12.65
N GLY A 66 11.06 11.68 -13.38
CA GLY A 66 11.61 12.32 -14.57
C GLY A 66 12.32 13.64 -14.27
N GLY A 67 12.97 13.75 -13.10
CA GLY A 67 13.66 14.98 -12.69
C GLY A 67 12.73 16.06 -12.14
N LYS A 68 11.43 15.77 -11.97
CA LYS A 68 10.45 16.74 -11.47
C LYS A 68 10.41 16.74 -9.94
N PRO A 69 10.15 17.90 -9.31
CA PRO A 69 9.90 17.97 -7.87
C PRO A 69 8.75 17.07 -7.45
N THR A 70 8.96 16.35 -6.34
CA THR A 70 8.02 15.33 -5.85
C THR A 70 7.32 15.72 -4.56
N GLY A 71 7.69 16.86 -3.94
CA GLY A 71 7.28 17.19 -2.57
C GLY A 71 8.17 16.56 -1.49
N ARG A 72 9.15 15.74 -1.88
CA ARG A 72 10.15 15.14 -0.96
C ARG A 72 11.39 16.01 -0.89
N PHE A 73 11.93 16.21 0.31
CA PHE A 73 13.17 16.98 0.54
C PHE A 73 14.43 16.19 0.16
N THR A 74 14.42 15.55 -1.02
CA THR A 74 15.51 14.72 -1.53
C THR A 74 15.44 14.59 -3.07
N ASN A 75 16.50 14.08 -3.69
CA ASN A 75 16.55 13.74 -5.11
C ASN A 75 16.15 12.29 -5.40
N GLY A 76 15.40 11.65 -4.48
CA GLY A 76 15.06 10.24 -4.59
C GLY A 76 13.98 9.79 -3.62
N ARG A 77 14.08 8.52 -3.22
CA ARG A 77 13.22 7.89 -2.21
C ARG A 77 13.63 8.35 -0.80
N THR A 78 12.65 8.50 0.09
CA THR A 78 12.92 8.68 1.52
C THR A 78 13.21 7.34 2.19
N ILE A 79 13.72 7.36 3.42
CA ILE A 79 13.94 6.13 4.21
C ILE A 79 12.63 5.37 4.38
N ALA A 80 11.52 6.08 4.58
CA ALA A 80 10.18 5.50 4.62
C ALA A 80 9.91 4.68 3.34
N ASP A 81 10.05 5.26 2.15
CA ASP A 81 9.81 4.53 0.89
C ASP A 81 10.65 3.25 0.76
N VAL A 82 11.92 3.30 1.22
CA VAL A 82 12.81 2.14 1.19
C VAL A 82 12.28 1.04 2.09
N ILE A 83 11.92 1.38 3.34
CA ILE A 83 11.36 0.43 4.31
C ILE A 83 10.04 -0.15 3.82
N GLY A 84 9.16 0.68 3.25
CA GLY A 84 7.86 0.24 2.74
C GLY A 84 7.99 -0.66 1.54
N ASN A 85 8.88 -0.34 0.61
CA ASN A 85 9.14 -1.20 -0.54
C ASN A 85 9.80 -2.53 -0.15
N SER A 86 10.56 -2.57 0.94
CA SER A 86 11.10 -3.80 1.51
C SER A 86 10.06 -4.59 2.32
N SER A 87 9.00 -3.94 2.78
CA SER A 87 7.94 -4.53 3.57
C SER A 87 6.79 -4.96 2.68
N LYS A 88 6.06 -6.03 3.03
CA LYS A 88 4.82 -6.43 2.33
C LYS A 88 3.63 -5.53 2.73
N TYR A 89 3.90 -4.33 3.23
CA TYR A 89 2.98 -3.49 4.00
C TYR A 89 2.89 -2.11 3.37
N GLU A 90 1.71 -1.51 3.45
CA GLU A 90 1.42 -0.23 2.80
C GLU A 90 1.55 0.93 3.80
N PHE A 91 1.77 2.16 3.30
CA PHE A 91 1.74 3.35 4.15
C PHE A 91 0.30 3.85 4.28
N ALA A 92 -0.07 4.32 5.47
CA ALA A 92 -1.38 4.92 5.73
C ALA A 92 -1.51 6.31 5.12
#